data_AF-A0A352LXR5-F1
#
_entry.id   AF-A0A352LXR5-F1
#
_cell.length_a   1.000
_cell.length_b   1.000
_cell.length_c   1.000
_cell.angle_alpha   90.00
_cell.angle_beta   90.00
_cell.angle_gamma   90.00
#
_symmetry.space_group_name_H-M   'P 1'
#
loop_
_entity.id
_entity.type
_entity.pdbx_description
1 polymer ?
#
loop_
_entity_poly.entity_id
_entity_poly.type
_entity_poly.pdbx_seq_one_letter_code
_entity_poly.pdbx_strand_id
1 'polypeptide(L)'
;MIPESLLDYIQTCLNRGTSAEAIKAVCIYEGWDPQMVESAVRVVQAGDTRGRYAGSYTPPPSKILSKDPYTETQGEKTGRYVEAILSGKRRFRVLLISLGLAFLSAIYPSYKTIKAGLPFIDKLQTNITAAVKEVIPEELTITIKDGKASTNMTEPVYLTISGSTLEKFETKSDSDNGAQARHRLLAIDTKGNVENFEQYQSSALLTASSLVSYSNEDLKIYPLSRVPDMQISQMEVLKKMLEINKNSRVTNYLRAGVYASPLILTLTEWLGLIFNMLEITIVLWIINKIHQKKIRFSRLFAVAGLFSLPVLAAANISINFLPAAPVLMLINTYEILVICVMYLFISKYSSGDNPV
;
A
#
# COMPACT_ATOMS: atom_id res chain seq x y z
N MET A 1 -36.03 -46.20 -22.11
CA MET A 1 -36.31 -45.88 -23.53
C MET A 1 -35.39 -44.74 -23.90
N ILE A 2 -34.63 -44.85 -25.00
CA ILE A 2 -33.64 -43.83 -25.37
C ILE A 2 -34.37 -42.70 -26.09
N PRO A 3 -34.29 -41.44 -25.61
CA PRO A 3 -34.94 -40.31 -26.27
C PRO A 3 -34.38 -40.10 -27.68
N GLU A 4 -35.24 -39.80 -28.66
CA GLU A 4 -34.80 -39.52 -30.04
C GLU A 4 -33.83 -38.34 -30.11
N SER A 5 -34.01 -37.33 -29.26
CA SER A 5 -33.11 -36.18 -29.17
C SER A 5 -31.67 -36.58 -28.79
N LEU A 6 -31.52 -37.60 -27.95
CA LEU A 6 -30.20 -38.11 -27.55
C LEU A 6 -29.56 -38.91 -28.69
N LEU A 7 -30.35 -39.70 -29.42
CA LEU A 7 -29.87 -40.47 -30.58
C LEU A 7 -29.42 -39.55 -31.72
N ASP A 8 -30.20 -38.50 -32.03
CA ASP A 8 -29.91 -37.55 -33.10
C ASP A 8 -28.65 -36.71 -32.80
N TYR A 9 -28.49 -36.30 -31.54
CA TYR A 9 -27.28 -35.63 -31.05
C TYR A 9 -26.04 -36.54 -31.19
N ILE A 10 -26.12 -37.78 -30.71
CA ILE A 10 -25.00 -38.74 -30.78
C ILE A 10 -24.64 -39.05 -32.24
N GLN A 11 -25.63 -39.26 -33.12
CA GLN A 11 -25.41 -39.49 -34.56
C GLN A 11 -24.73 -38.29 -35.22
N THR A 12 -25.16 -37.07 -34.89
CA THR A 12 -24.55 -35.84 -35.43
C THR A 12 -23.09 -35.69 -34.99
N CYS A 13 -22.78 -35.98 -33.72
CA CYS A 13 -21.41 -35.92 -33.21
C CYS A 13 -20.50 -37.00 -33.83
N LEU A 14 -21.01 -38.22 -34.03
CA LEU A 14 -20.27 -39.30 -34.70
C LEU A 14 -20.01 -38.97 -36.18
N ASN A 15 -20.98 -38.40 -36.89
CA ASN A 15 -20.81 -37.97 -38.28
C ASN A 15 -19.75 -36.86 -38.43
N ARG A 16 -19.50 -36.09 -37.36
CA ARG A 16 -18.44 -35.08 -37.29
C ARG A 16 -17.08 -35.64 -36.87
N GLY A 17 -16.95 -36.95 -36.70
CA GLY A 17 -15.69 -37.61 -36.32
C GLY A 17 -15.35 -37.52 -34.83
N THR A 18 -16.33 -37.18 -33.97
CA THR A 18 -16.10 -37.14 -32.51
C THR A 18 -16.02 -38.58 -31.97
N SER A 19 -15.05 -38.88 -31.11
CA SER A 19 -14.95 -40.22 -30.52
C SER A 19 -16.13 -40.53 -29.59
N ALA A 20 -16.48 -41.80 -29.48
CA ALA A 20 -17.58 -42.26 -28.64
C ALA A 20 -17.37 -41.91 -27.16
N GLU A 21 -16.13 -41.96 -26.68
CA GLU A 21 -15.74 -41.62 -25.31
C GLU A 21 -15.99 -40.14 -25.01
N ALA A 22 -15.67 -39.25 -25.95
CA ALA A 22 -15.91 -37.82 -25.80
C ALA A 22 -17.41 -37.50 -25.78
N ILE A 23 -18.20 -38.16 -26.63
CA ILE A 23 -19.67 -38.01 -26.65
C ILE A 23 -20.27 -38.48 -25.31
N LYS A 24 -19.82 -39.62 -24.79
CA LYS A 24 -20.27 -40.13 -23.49
C LYS A 24 -20.00 -39.12 -22.36
N ALA A 25 -18.80 -38.56 -22.32
CA ALA A 25 -18.42 -37.59 -21.29
C ALA A 25 -19.28 -36.32 -21.31
N VAL A 26 -19.58 -35.80 -22.51
CA VAL A 26 -20.43 -34.61 -22.68
C VAL A 26 -21.88 -34.90 -22.26
N CYS A 27 -22.46 -36.02 -22.71
CA CYS A 27 -23.83 -36.34 -22.32
C CYS A 27 -23.97 -36.58 -20.80
N ILE A 28 -22.98 -37.21 -20.17
CA ILE A 28 -22.99 -37.39 -18.70
C ILE A 28 -22.86 -36.04 -17.98
N TYR A 29 -22.03 -35.13 -18.48
CA TYR A 29 -21.90 -33.77 -17.94
C TYR A 29 -23.22 -32.98 -18.04
N GLU A 30 -23.99 -33.17 -19.12
CA GLU A 30 -25.32 -32.59 -19.29
C GLU A 30 -26.42 -33.28 -18.46
N GLY A 31 -26.06 -34.29 -17.65
CA GLY A 31 -26.96 -34.95 -16.70
C GLY A 31 -27.72 -36.15 -17.26
N TRP A 32 -27.33 -36.67 -18.43
CA TRP A 32 -27.91 -37.91 -18.96
C TRP A 32 -27.40 -39.14 -18.19
N ASP A 33 -28.28 -40.12 -17.98
CA ASP A 33 -27.93 -41.36 -17.28
C ASP A 33 -26.81 -42.12 -18.03
N PRO A 34 -25.69 -42.49 -17.36
CA PRO A 34 -24.55 -43.12 -18.01
C PRO A 34 -24.87 -44.43 -18.75
N GLN A 35 -25.76 -45.28 -18.20
CA GLN A 35 -26.14 -46.55 -18.84
C GLN A 35 -27.03 -46.31 -20.07
N MET A 36 -27.85 -45.26 -20.04
CA MET A 36 -28.66 -44.84 -21.17
C MET A 36 -27.79 -44.29 -22.31
N VAL A 37 -26.79 -43.46 -21.99
CA VAL A 37 -25.83 -42.93 -22.97
C VAL A 37 -24.98 -44.06 -23.58
N GLU A 38 -24.51 -44.99 -22.75
CA GLU A 38 -23.78 -46.20 -23.18
C GLU A 38 -24.61 -47.02 -24.19
N SER A 39 -25.90 -47.22 -23.90
CA SER A 39 -26.83 -47.94 -24.78
C SER A 39 -27.11 -47.17 -26.07
N ALA A 40 -27.26 -45.84 -25.99
CA ALA A 40 -27.54 -44.98 -27.14
C ALA A 40 -26.37 -44.95 -28.13
N VAL A 41 -25.14 -44.82 -27.62
CA VAL A 41 -23.93 -44.89 -28.45
C VAL A 41 -23.82 -46.24 -29.15
N ARG A 42 -24.12 -47.36 -28.46
CA ARG A 42 -24.11 -48.70 -29.08
C ARG A 42 -25.15 -48.85 -30.19
N VAL A 43 -26.37 -48.35 -29.97
CA VAL A 43 -27.45 -48.41 -30.97
C VAL A 43 -27.08 -47.60 -32.22
N VAL A 44 -26.53 -46.39 -32.04
CA VAL A 44 -26.10 -45.53 -33.16
C VAL A 44 -24.91 -46.13 -33.91
N GLN A 45 -23.92 -46.68 -33.21
CA GLN A 45 -22.76 -47.34 -33.84
C GLN A 45 -23.10 -48.64 -34.56
N ALA A 46 -24.13 -49.37 -34.10
CA ALA A 46 -24.60 -50.59 -34.75
C ALA A 46 -25.38 -50.32 -36.06
N GLY A 47 -25.68 -49.06 -36.39
CA GLY A 47 -26.41 -48.68 -37.60
C GLY A 47 -27.90 -49.08 -37.60
N ASP A 48 -28.41 -49.57 -36.48
CA ASP A 48 -29.79 -50.03 -36.35
C ASP A 48 -30.71 -48.86 -35.96
N THR A 49 -31.06 -48.04 -36.94
CA THR A 49 -32.03 -46.94 -36.79
C THR A 49 -33.47 -47.37 -37.07
N ARG A 50 -33.75 -48.68 -37.26
CA ARG A 50 -35.06 -49.19 -37.70
C ARG A 50 -35.84 -50.00 -36.67
N GLY A 51 -35.42 -50.02 -35.41
CA GLY A 51 -36.23 -50.52 -34.30
C GLY A 51 -37.37 -49.56 -33.92
N ARG A 52 -38.42 -49.46 -34.73
CA ARG A 52 -39.68 -48.78 -34.36
C ARG A 52 -40.34 -49.55 -33.20
N TYR A 53 -40.05 -49.15 -31.96
CA TYR A 53 -40.88 -49.50 -30.81
C TYR A 53 -42.06 -48.52 -30.73
N ALA A 54 -43.17 -48.89 -31.37
CA ALA A 54 -44.45 -48.22 -31.23
C ALA A 54 -45.08 -48.54 -29.86
N GLY A 55 -44.60 -47.85 -28.82
CA GLY A 55 -45.30 -47.73 -27.55
C GLY A 55 -45.83 -46.30 -27.43
N SER A 56 -47.14 -46.13 -27.34
CA SER A 56 -47.78 -44.83 -27.14
C SER A 56 -47.37 -44.24 -25.79
N TYR A 57 -46.34 -43.39 -25.80
CA TYR A 57 -45.97 -42.60 -24.65
C TYR A 57 -46.94 -41.41 -24.56
N THR A 58 -47.87 -41.46 -23.62
CA THR A 58 -48.51 -40.25 -23.13
C THR A 58 -47.44 -39.43 -22.41
N PRO A 59 -47.14 -38.21 -22.85
CA PRO A 59 -46.20 -37.36 -22.13
C PRO A 59 -46.70 -37.22 -20.69
N PRO A 60 -45.84 -37.37 -19.67
CA PRO A 60 -46.21 -37.05 -18.31
C PRO A 60 -46.73 -35.61 -18.33
N PRO A 61 -47.82 -35.31 -17.58
CA PRO A 61 -48.40 -33.98 -17.55
C PRO A 61 -47.27 -33.00 -17.38
N SER A 62 -47.19 -32.01 -18.28
CA SER A 62 -46.16 -30.99 -18.30
C SER A 62 -45.98 -30.51 -16.87
N LYS A 63 -44.99 -31.07 -16.16
CA LYS A 63 -44.42 -30.43 -14.99
C LYS A 63 -43.93 -29.15 -15.61
N ILE A 64 -44.72 -28.10 -15.38
CA ILE A 64 -44.31 -26.71 -15.49
C ILE A 64 -42.84 -26.75 -15.19
N LEU A 65 -42.02 -26.53 -16.23
CA LEU A 65 -40.58 -26.43 -16.14
C LEU A 65 -40.35 -25.31 -15.13
N SER A 66 -40.31 -25.70 -13.86
CA SER A 66 -40.07 -24.84 -12.74
C SER A 66 -38.62 -24.48 -12.91
N LYS A 67 -38.39 -23.33 -13.55
CA LYS A 67 -37.14 -22.59 -13.69
C LYS A 67 -35.90 -23.49 -13.78
N ASP A 68 -35.33 -23.55 -14.98
CA ASP A 68 -33.99 -24.12 -15.21
C ASP A 68 -33.07 -23.85 -14.01
N PRO A 69 -32.59 -24.88 -13.29
CA PRO A 69 -31.72 -24.69 -12.12
C PRO A 69 -30.37 -24.04 -12.47
N TYR A 70 -30.09 -23.85 -13.76
CA TYR A 70 -28.90 -23.19 -14.29
C TYR A 70 -29.12 -21.74 -14.74
N THR A 71 -30.36 -21.23 -14.73
CA THR A 71 -30.64 -19.79 -14.91
C THR A 71 -30.89 -19.07 -13.59
N GLU A 72 -30.32 -19.59 -12.50
CA GLU A 72 -29.98 -18.75 -11.34
C GLU A 72 -28.86 -17.81 -11.78
N THR A 73 -29.25 -16.78 -12.54
CA THR A 73 -28.38 -15.75 -13.13
C THR A 73 -27.40 -15.26 -12.05
N GLN A 74 -26.14 -15.03 -12.39
CA GLN A 74 -25.12 -14.56 -11.43
C GLN A 74 -25.58 -13.33 -10.62
N GLY A 75 -26.52 -12.53 -11.15
CA GLY A 75 -27.18 -11.44 -10.44
C GLY A 75 -27.97 -11.87 -9.19
N GLU A 76 -28.59 -13.05 -9.21
CA GLU A 76 -29.33 -13.59 -8.06
C GLU A 76 -28.38 -14.07 -6.95
N LYS A 77 -27.24 -14.67 -7.32
CA LYS A 77 -26.19 -15.08 -6.35
C LYS A 77 -25.51 -13.89 -5.69
N THR A 78 -25.23 -12.82 -6.44
CA THR A 78 -24.66 -11.58 -5.88
C THR A 78 -25.67 -10.85 -4.99
N GLY A 79 -26.94 -10.78 -5.40
CA GLY A 79 -28.02 -10.23 -4.57
C GLY A 79 -28.15 -10.94 -3.22
N ARG A 80 -28.22 -12.28 -3.21
CA ARG A 80 -28.29 -13.08 -1.97
C ARG A 80 -27.06 -12.90 -1.08
N TYR A 81 -25.88 -12.68 -1.65
CA TYR A 81 -24.66 -12.45 -0.87
C TYR A 81 -24.71 -11.08 -0.16
N VAL A 82 -25.15 -10.03 -0.85
CA VAL A 82 -25.34 -8.70 -0.26
C VAL A 82 -26.44 -8.72 0.81
N GLU A 83 -27.56 -9.41 0.55
CA GLU A 83 -28.62 -9.61 1.55
C GLU A 83 -28.15 -10.42 2.77
N ALA A 84 -27.32 -11.44 2.59
CA ALA A 84 -26.72 -12.21 3.68
C ALA A 84 -25.78 -11.36 4.56
N ILE A 85 -25.14 -10.35 3.98
CA ILE A 85 -24.29 -9.38 4.71
C ILE A 85 -25.16 -8.35 5.43
N LEU A 86 -26.17 -7.79 4.77
CA LEU A 86 -27.12 -6.83 5.36
C LEU A 86 -27.91 -7.45 6.53
N SER A 87 -28.26 -8.74 6.43
CA SER A 87 -28.91 -9.51 7.50
C SER A 87 -27.96 -9.91 8.63
N GLY A 88 -26.64 -9.75 8.46
CA GLY A 88 -25.65 -9.94 9.51
C GLY A 88 -25.17 -11.38 9.74
N LYS A 89 -25.52 -12.34 8.89
CA LYS A 89 -25.13 -13.75 9.04
C LYS A 89 -23.66 -14.05 8.65
N ARG A 90 -22.97 -13.19 7.89
CA ARG A 90 -21.59 -13.43 7.40
C ARG A 90 -20.68 -12.20 7.49
N ARG A 91 -20.34 -11.75 8.70
CA ARG A 91 -19.58 -10.49 8.89
C ARG A 91 -18.05 -10.61 8.90
N PHE A 92 -17.50 -11.80 9.17
CA PHE A 92 -16.09 -11.90 9.57
C PHE A 92 -15.11 -12.30 8.45
N ARG A 93 -15.56 -13.01 7.41
CA ARG A 93 -14.65 -13.60 6.41
C ARG A 93 -13.99 -12.58 5.48
N VAL A 94 -14.72 -11.56 5.04
CA VAL A 94 -14.18 -10.52 4.14
C VAL A 94 -13.11 -9.69 4.85
N LEU A 95 -13.37 -9.34 6.11
CA LEU A 95 -12.43 -8.59 6.96
C LEU A 95 -11.13 -9.39 7.20
N LEU A 96 -11.24 -10.70 7.46
CA LEU A 96 -10.08 -11.58 7.57
C LEU A 96 -9.30 -11.73 6.26
N ILE A 97 -9.98 -11.81 5.12
CA ILE A 97 -9.32 -11.88 3.80
C ILE A 97 -8.58 -10.56 3.52
N SER A 98 -9.20 -9.41 3.77
CA SER A 98 -8.51 -8.12 3.67
C SER A 98 -7.35 -8.01 4.66
N LEU A 99 -7.49 -8.59 5.85
CA LEU A 99 -6.42 -8.66 6.85
C LEU A 99 -5.21 -9.45 6.33
N GLY A 100 -5.47 -10.62 5.77
CA GLY A 100 -4.44 -11.42 5.12
C GLY A 100 -3.78 -10.69 3.95
N LEU A 101 -4.57 -10.05 3.09
CA LEU A 101 -4.05 -9.31 1.93
C LEU A 101 -3.18 -8.12 2.32
N ALA A 102 -3.58 -7.33 3.32
CA ALA A 102 -2.77 -6.20 3.79
C ALA A 102 -1.48 -6.68 4.49
N PHE A 103 -1.56 -7.76 5.25
CA PHE A 103 -0.36 -8.35 5.85
C PHE A 103 0.62 -8.80 4.76
N LEU A 104 0.13 -9.44 3.70
CA LEU A 104 0.94 -9.85 2.56
C LEU A 104 1.50 -8.64 1.79
N SER A 105 0.73 -7.56 1.62
CA SER A 105 1.21 -6.34 0.95
C SER A 105 2.31 -5.64 1.71
N ALA A 106 2.30 -5.72 3.05
CA ALA A 106 3.33 -5.12 3.89
C ALA A 106 4.68 -5.86 3.85
N ILE A 107 4.72 -7.14 3.44
CA ILE A 107 5.96 -7.95 3.46
C ILE A 107 7.06 -7.33 2.58
N TYR A 108 6.72 -6.94 1.36
CA TYR A 108 7.69 -6.39 0.40
C TYR A 108 8.31 -5.04 0.85
N PRO A 109 7.53 -4.00 1.19
CA PRO A 109 8.09 -2.74 1.67
C PRO A 109 8.86 -2.93 2.99
N SER A 110 8.40 -3.83 3.87
CA SER A 110 9.12 -4.20 5.09
C SER A 110 10.49 -4.77 4.80
N TYR A 111 10.58 -5.74 3.88
CA TYR A 111 11.85 -6.30 3.43
C TYR A 111 12.76 -5.23 2.83
N LYS A 112 12.23 -4.34 1.99
CA LYS A 112 12.99 -3.24 1.37
C LYS A 112 13.54 -2.29 2.42
N THR A 113 12.72 -1.89 3.40
CA THR A 113 13.12 -1.01 4.51
C THR A 113 14.18 -1.66 5.39
N ILE A 114 14.03 -2.93 5.74
CA ILE A 114 15.04 -3.66 6.53
C ILE A 114 16.35 -3.79 5.75
N LYS A 115 16.29 -4.18 4.47
CA LYS A 115 17.45 -4.37 3.60
C LYS A 115 18.23 -3.07 3.39
N ALA A 116 17.55 -1.93 3.26
CA ALA A 116 18.18 -0.63 3.09
C ALA A 116 18.63 0.00 4.42
N GLY A 117 17.82 -0.13 5.46
CA GLY A 117 18.00 0.55 6.75
C GLY A 117 19.10 -0.06 7.61
N LEU A 118 19.21 -1.40 7.69
CA LEU A 118 20.23 -2.03 8.54
C LEU A 118 21.67 -1.68 8.13
N PRO A 119 22.08 -1.80 6.84
CA PRO A 119 23.43 -1.42 6.44
C PRO A 119 23.75 0.05 6.68
N PHE A 120 22.74 0.93 6.57
CA PHE A 120 22.89 2.35 6.87
C PHE A 120 23.20 2.56 8.37
N ILE A 121 22.45 1.92 9.25
CA ILE A 121 22.66 2.01 10.71
C ILE A 121 24.02 1.44 11.11
N ASP A 122 24.43 0.31 10.52
CA ASP A 122 25.72 -0.33 10.81
C ASP A 122 26.90 0.53 10.37
N LYS A 123 26.75 1.29 9.27
CA LYS A 123 27.77 2.22 8.77
C LYS A 123 27.68 3.61 9.38
N LEU A 124 26.61 3.93 10.11
CA LEU A 124 26.33 5.28 10.61
C LEU A 124 27.49 5.83 11.44
N GLN A 125 28.02 5.05 12.37
CA GLN A 125 29.14 5.48 13.22
C GLN A 125 30.40 5.78 12.41
N THR A 126 30.73 4.91 11.44
CA THR A 126 31.90 5.09 10.57
C THR A 126 31.72 6.30 9.66
N ASN A 127 30.53 6.49 9.09
CA ASN A 127 30.21 7.61 8.21
C ASN A 127 30.24 8.94 8.97
N ILE A 128 29.65 9.00 10.16
CA ILE A 128 29.69 10.20 11.02
C ILE A 128 31.14 10.52 11.41
N THR A 129 31.91 9.51 11.81
CA THR A 129 33.33 9.70 12.17
C THR A 129 34.13 10.24 10.99
N ALA A 130 33.92 9.70 9.79
CA ALA A 130 34.56 10.18 8.57
C ALA A 130 34.15 11.62 8.23
N ALA A 131 32.86 11.95 8.37
CA ALA A 131 32.35 13.30 8.13
C ALA A 131 32.93 14.32 9.11
N VAL A 132 33.03 13.99 10.40
CA VAL A 132 33.66 14.89 11.39
C VAL A 132 35.13 15.13 11.07
N LYS A 133 35.86 14.07 10.72
CA LYS A 133 37.28 14.19 10.34
C LYS A 133 37.51 14.99 9.07
N GLU A 134 36.55 14.97 8.15
CA GLU A 134 36.59 15.77 6.93
C GLU A 134 36.27 17.25 7.20
N VAL A 135 35.25 17.51 8.03
CA VAL A 135 34.71 18.87 8.25
C VAL A 135 35.57 19.68 9.22
N ILE A 136 36.11 19.04 10.26
CA ILE A 136 36.85 19.72 11.33
C ILE A 136 38.34 19.37 11.20
N PRO A 137 39.22 20.33 10.87
CA PRO A 137 40.67 20.10 10.86
C PRO A 137 41.18 19.59 12.21
N GLU A 138 42.21 18.75 12.22
CA GLU A 138 42.75 18.13 13.44
C GLU A 138 43.35 19.19 14.40
N GLU A 139 43.97 20.21 13.82
CA GLU A 139 44.58 21.32 14.51
C GLU A 139 43.57 22.36 15.01
N LEU A 140 42.32 22.36 14.53
CA LEU A 140 41.34 23.38 14.88
C LEU A 140 40.85 23.21 16.32
N THR A 141 41.00 24.26 17.11
CA THR A 141 40.50 24.37 18.47
C THR A 141 39.76 25.69 18.65
N ILE A 142 38.45 25.61 18.84
CA ILE A 142 37.60 26.76 19.14
C ILE A 142 37.46 26.86 20.66
N THR A 143 37.80 28.00 21.24
CA THR A 143 37.68 28.26 22.67
C THR A 143 36.62 29.34 22.89
N ILE A 144 35.56 28.99 23.61
CA ILE A 144 34.54 29.92 24.08
C ILE A 144 34.84 30.18 25.56
N LYS A 145 35.13 31.44 25.90
CA LYS A 145 35.40 31.86 27.28
C LYS A 145 34.82 33.24 27.53
N ASP A 146 34.12 33.41 28.66
CA ASP A 146 33.50 34.68 29.05
C ASP A 146 32.58 35.24 27.95
N GLY A 147 31.85 34.35 27.27
CA GLY A 147 30.97 34.70 26.17
C GLY A 147 31.68 35.15 24.88
N LYS A 148 32.99 34.87 24.74
CA LYS A 148 33.77 35.18 23.54
C LYS A 148 34.39 33.95 22.91
N ALA A 149 34.19 33.76 21.60
CA ALA A 149 34.87 32.74 20.82
C ALA A 149 36.26 33.21 20.35
N SER A 150 37.19 32.28 20.29
CA SER A 150 38.54 32.43 19.72
C SER A 150 38.96 31.13 19.04
N THR A 151 39.84 31.21 18.04
CA THR A 151 40.45 30.05 17.38
C THR A 151 41.97 30.13 17.42
N ASN A 152 42.63 28.98 17.36
CA ASN A 152 44.09 28.87 17.24
C ASN A 152 44.59 28.92 15.80
N MET A 153 43.70 28.97 14.80
CA MET A 153 44.03 29.03 13.38
C MET A 153 43.88 30.45 12.81
N THR A 154 44.50 30.70 11.65
CA THR A 154 44.34 31.95 10.90
C THR A 154 42.92 32.08 10.33
N GLU A 155 42.24 33.15 10.69
CA GLU A 155 40.86 33.45 10.26
C GLU A 155 40.80 34.19 8.91
N PRO A 156 39.72 34.04 8.11
CA PRO A 156 38.54 33.22 8.38
C PRO A 156 38.75 31.72 8.09
N VAL A 157 38.24 30.86 8.97
CA VAL A 157 38.30 29.40 8.80
C VAL A 157 36.95 28.89 8.28
N TYR A 158 36.97 28.09 7.21
CA TYR A 158 35.76 27.51 6.62
C TYR A 158 35.69 26.00 6.87
N LEU A 159 34.64 25.55 7.57
CA LEU A 159 34.34 24.13 7.72
C LEU A 159 33.47 23.71 6.55
N THR A 160 34.02 22.87 5.68
CA THR A 160 33.36 22.42 4.46
C THR A 160 33.11 20.93 4.47
N ILE A 161 31.98 20.51 3.93
CA ILE A 161 31.69 19.10 3.65
C ILE A 161 31.62 18.89 2.13
N SER A 162 32.23 17.80 1.64
CA SER A 162 32.11 17.43 0.23
C SER A 162 30.73 16.89 -0.09
N GLY A 163 30.26 17.15 -1.31
CA GLY A 163 29.04 16.55 -1.84
C GLY A 163 29.02 15.02 -1.72
N SER A 164 30.16 14.36 -1.98
CA SER A 164 30.27 12.89 -1.89
C SER A 164 30.13 12.33 -0.47
N THR A 165 30.44 13.13 0.56
CA THR A 165 30.15 12.76 1.95
C THR A 165 28.71 13.09 2.32
N LEU A 166 28.13 14.16 1.79
CA LEU A 166 26.70 14.46 1.93
C LEU A 166 25.82 13.34 1.34
N GLU A 167 26.16 12.87 0.14
CA GLU A 167 25.48 11.78 -0.58
C GLU A 167 25.44 10.47 0.21
N LYS A 168 26.39 10.24 1.14
CA LYS A 168 26.36 9.03 2.01
C LYS A 168 25.25 9.09 3.06
N PHE A 169 24.72 10.28 3.34
CA PHE A 169 23.61 10.51 4.27
C PHE A 169 22.28 10.72 3.56
N GLU A 170 22.30 11.15 2.29
CA GLU A 170 21.09 11.31 1.48
C GLU A 170 20.73 10.03 0.73
N THR A 171 19.48 9.59 0.87
CA THR A 171 18.96 8.45 0.11
C THR A 171 18.41 8.96 -1.22
N LYS A 172 19.30 9.15 -2.20
CA LYS A 172 19.02 9.60 -3.58
C LYS A 172 18.33 10.96 -3.68
N SER A 173 19.11 12.00 -3.93
CA SER A 173 18.62 13.17 -4.65
C SER A 173 19.16 13.09 -6.08
N ASP A 174 18.27 13.03 -7.08
CA ASP A 174 18.59 13.21 -8.50
C ASP A 174 18.97 14.68 -8.77
N SER A 175 19.89 15.25 -7.98
CA SER A 175 20.47 16.55 -8.29
C SER A 175 21.60 16.34 -9.28
N ASP A 176 21.23 16.44 -10.55
CA ASP A 176 22.05 16.34 -11.76
C ASP A 176 23.05 17.51 -11.91
N ASN A 177 23.61 17.99 -10.79
CA ASN A 177 24.67 19.00 -10.79
C ASN A 177 26.00 18.28 -10.58
N GLY A 178 26.51 17.74 -11.69
CA GLY A 178 27.88 17.23 -11.79
C GLY A 178 28.90 18.32 -11.47
N ALA A 179 29.23 18.49 -10.20
CA ALA A 179 30.43 19.15 -9.72
C ALA A 179 30.65 18.76 -8.25
N GLN A 180 31.91 18.66 -7.85
CA GLN A 180 32.37 18.48 -6.47
C GLN A 180 32.02 19.71 -5.59
N ALA A 181 30.74 20.08 -5.50
CA ALA A 181 30.31 21.22 -4.73
C ALA A 181 30.66 20.97 -3.25
N ARG A 182 31.47 21.86 -2.68
CA ARG A 182 31.76 21.88 -1.25
C ARG A 182 30.77 22.84 -0.60
N HIS A 183 29.97 22.32 0.33
CA HIS A 183 29.06 23.15 1.11
C HIS A 183 29.79 23.68 2.33
N ARG A 184 29.81 25.02 2.51
CA ARG A 184 30.37 25.67 3.69
C ARG A 184 29.35 25.60 4.82
N LEU A 185 29.61 24.74 5.80
CA LEU A 185 28.72 24.54 6.94
C LEU A 185 28.86 25.69 7.95
N LEU A 186 30.10 26.06 8.26
CA LEU A 186 30.42 27.08 9.25
C LEU A 186 31.61 27.91 8.77
N ALA A 187 31.47 29.23 8.80
CA ALA A 187 32.60 30.15 8.75
C ALA A 187 32.94 30.59 10.17
N ILE A 188 34.22 30.70 10.49
CA ILE A 188 34.70 31.20 11.79
C ILE A 188 35.55 32.43 11.51
N ASP A 189 35.08 33.58 11.96
CA ASP A 189 35.76 34.87 11.85
C ASP A 189 35.44 35.70 13.09
N THR A 190 36.35 35.70 14.06
CA THR A 190 36.17 36.38 15.34
C THR A 190 36.40 37.87 15.25
N LYS A 191 37.03 38.36 14.18
CA LYS A 191 37.17 39.79 13.87
C LYS A 191 36.04 40.31 12.98
N GLY A 192 35.29 39.41 12.36
CA GLY A 192 34.12 39.70 11.55
C GLY A 192 32.91 40.17 12.36
N ASN A 193 31.99 40.83 11.66
CA ASN A 193 30.70 41.26 12.20
C ASN A 193 29.54 40.49 11.57
N VAL A 194 28.38 40.53 12.22
CA VAL A 194 27.17 39.84 11.79
C VAL A 194 26.67 40.33 10.43
N GLU A 195 26.87 41.61 10.11
CA GLU A 195 26.45 42.22 8.85
C GLU A 195 27.19 41.63 7.63
N ASN A 196 28.34 41.01 7.84
CA ASN A 196 29.12 40.39 6.76
C ASN A 196 28.70 38.94 6.49
N PHE A 197 27.69 38.40 7.18
CA PHE A 197 27.30 36.99 7.09
C PHE A 197 27.09 36.49 5.65
N GLU A 198 26.42 37.27 4.81
CA GLU A 198 26.14 36.92 3.42
C GLU A 198 27.41 36.72 2.58
N GLN A 199 28.50 37.41 2.92
CA GLN A 199 29.77 37.36 2.17
C GLN A 199 30.48 36.01 2.32
N TYR A 200 30.28 35.31 3.44
CA TYR A 200 30.96 34.04 3.72
C TYR A 200 30.34 32.86 2.94
N GLN A 201 29.11 33.02 2.43
CA GLN A 201 28.37 31.97 1.73
C GLN A 201 28.35 30.65 2.53
N SER A 202 28.14 30.74 3.84
CA SER A 202 28.10 29.60 4.76
C SER A 202 26.74 29.48 5.46
N SER A 203 26.37 28.27 5.88
CA SER A 203 25.11 28.05 6.59
C SER A 203 25.07 28.72 7.97
N ALA A 204 26.24 28.87 8.59
CA ALA A 204 26.42 29.58 9.84
C ALA A 204 27.75 30.36 9.87
N LEU A 205 27.81 31.41 10.69
CA LEU A 205 28.99 32.21 10.98
C LEU A 205 29.19 32.32 12.49
N LEU A 206 30.38 31.95 12.96
CA LEU A 206 30.81 32.14 14.33
C LEU A 206 31.70 33.39 14.41
N THR A 207 31.17 34.43 15.05
CA THR A 207 31.90 35.67 15.39
C THR A 207 32.45 35.59 16.81
N ALA A 208 33.19 36.62 17.25
CA ALA A 208 33.68 36.66 18.63
C ALA A 208 32.56 36.58 19.66
N SER A 209 31.37 37.15 19.42
CA SER A 209 30.32 37.25 20.46
C SER A 209 29.01 36.56 20.12
N SER A 210 28.86 36.05 18.89
CA SER A 210 27.61 35.44 18.43
C SER A 210 27.81 34.36 17.38
N LEU A 211 26.90 33.39 17.37
CA LEU A 211 26.69 32.46 16.27
C LEU A 211 25.49 32.93 15.45
N VAL A 212 25.71 33.13 14.16
CA VAL A 212 24.70 33.59 13.20
C VAL A 212 24.33 32.44 12.28
N SER A 213 23.04 32.21 12.06
CA SER A 213 22.56 31.21 11.10
C SER A 213 21.22 31.60 10.49
N TYR A 214 20.92 31.11 9.29
CA TYR A 214 19.56 31.20 8.73
C TYR A 214 18.62 30.19 9.40
N SER A 215 17.38 30.60 9.66
CA SER A 215 16.30 29.70 10.08
C SER A 215 14.99 30.22 9.53
N ASN A 216 14.40 29.47 8.58
CA ASN A 216 13.18 29.85 7.87
C ASN A 216 13.31 31.23 7.19
N GLU A 217 14.37 31.44 6.42
CA GLU A 217 14.68 32.71 5.71
C GLU A 217 15.05 33.90 6.61
N ASP A 218 14.80 33.82 7.92
CA ASP A 218 15.22 34.83 8.88
C ASP A 218 16.63 34.58 9.42
N LEU A 219 17.39 35.66 9.59
CA LEU A 219 18.71 35.63 10.22
C LEU A 219 18.56 35.57 11.75
N LYS A 220 19.01 34.46 12.35
CA LYS A 220 19.01 34.27 13.81
C LYS A 220 20.40 34.48 14.38
N ILE A 221 20.47 35.34 15.40
CA ILE A 221 21.71 35.67 16.13
C ILE A 221 21.61 35.04 17.52
N TYR A 222 22.52 34.12 17.82
CA TYR A 222 22.64 33.48 19.13
C TYR A 222 23.85 34.06 19.88
N PRO A 223 23.65 34.87 20.93
CA PRO A 223 24.75 35.45 21.68
C PRO A 223 25.51 34.37 22.47
N LEU A 224 26.83 34.39 22.37
CA LEU A 224 27.72 33.44 23.06
C LEU A 224 27.81 33.68 24.57
N SER A 225 27.31 34.82 25.08
CA SER A 225 27.24 35.11 26.51
C SER A 225 26.38 34.11 27.31
N ARG A 226 25.53 33.34 26.63
CA ARG A 226 24.73 32.26 27.24
C ARG A 226 25.38 30.88 27.15
N VAL A 227 26.49 30.76 26.41
CA VAL A 227 27.22 29.51 26.21
C VAL A 227 28.26 29.40 27.32
N PRO A 228 28.31 28.28 28.07
CA PRO A 228 29.32 28.10 29.10
C PRO A 228 30.73 28.02 28.49
N ASP A 229 31.72 28.31 29.32
CA ASP A 229 33.13 28.18 28.94
C ASP A 229 33.42 26.74 28.46
N MET A 230 33.91 26.62 27.24
CA MET A 230 34.18 25.32 26.64
C MET A 230 35.23 25.41 25.53
N GLN A 231 35.88 24.27 25.29
CA GLN A 231 36.80 24.09 24.17
C GLN A 231 36.23 23.03 23.23
N ILE A 232 36.18 23.34 21.94
CA ILE A 232 35.68 22.46 20.89
C ILE A 232 36.86 22.12 19.98
N SER A 233 37.30 20.87 20.03
CA SER A 233 38.27 20.27 19.12
C SER A 233 37.64 19.11 18.37
N GLN A 234 38.28 18.65 17.29
CA GLN A 234 37.83 17.44 16.57
C GLN A 234 37.66 16.24 17.51
N MET A 235 38.62 16.05 18.43
CA MET A 235 38.59 14.95 19.40
C MET A 235 37.44 15.07 20.39
N GLU A 236 37.14 16.27 20.87
CA GLU A 236 36.03 16.50 21.80
C GLU A 236 34.67 16.26 21.12
N VAL A 237 34.52 16.66 19.85
CA VAL A 237 33.33 16.38 19.05
C VAL A 237 33.15 14.87 18.86
N LEU A 238 34.22 14.16 18.46
CA LEU A 238 34.19 12.70 18.31
C LEU A 238 33.86 12.00 19.63
N LYS A 239 34.48 12.42 20.74
CA LYS A 239 34.23 11.87 22.08
C LYS A 239 32.77 12.04 22.48
N LYS A 240 32.21 13.24 22.31
CA LYS A 240 30.79 13.50 22.60
C LYS A 240 29.86 12.67 21.72
N MET A 241 30.17 12.50 20.43
CA MET A 241 29.38 11.63 19.55
C MET A 241 29.42 10.16 19.98
N LEU A 242 30.60 9.66 20.36
CA LEU A 242 30.75 8.30 20.90
C LEU A 242 30.04 8.14 22.25
N GLU A 243 30.03 9.18 23.08
CA GLU A 243 29.31 9.19 24.35
C GLU A 243 27.79 9.19 24.16
N ILE A 244 27.26 9.97 23.21
CA ILE A 244 25.85 9.94 22.84
C ILE A 244 25.45 8.53 22.37
N ASN A 245 26.31 7.88 21.59
CA ASN A 245 26.11 6.49 21.18
C ASN A 245 26.71 5.46 22.16
N LYS A 246 26.95 5.83 23.42
CA LYS A 246 27.49 4.90 24.41
C LYS A 246 26.55 3.72 24.59
N ASN A 247 27.12 2.52 24.66
CA ASN A 247 26.39 1.24 24.68
C ASN A 247 25.49 1.03 23.45
N SER A 248 25.82 1.67 22.32
CA SER A 248 25.05 1.59 21.08
C SER A 248 23.58 1.96 21.26
N ARG A 249 23.24 2.83 22.23
CA ARG A 249 21.84 3.17 22.54
C ARG A 249 21.11 3.71 21.32
N VAL A 250 21.67 4.73 20.67
CA VAL A 250 21.08 5.34 19.47
C VAL A 250 21.00 4.31 18.34
N THR A 251 22.08 3.58 18.08
CA THR A 251 22.09 2.48 17.09
C THR A 251 21.01 1.45 17.36
N ASN A 252 20.81 1.04 18.61
CA ASN A 252 19.81 0.05 19.01
C ASN A 252 18.39 0.59 18.86
N TYR A 253 18.13 1.85 19.21
CA TYR A 253 16.83 2.49 18.95
C TYR A 253 16.53 2.59 17.46
N LEU A 254 17.52 2.96 16.63
CA LEU A 254 17.36 2.99 15.17
C LEU A 254 17.10 1.59 14.61
N ARG A 255 17.82 0.56 15.08
CA ARG A 255 17.57 -0.84 14.70
C ARG A 255 16.16 -1.28 15.11
N ALA A 256 15.76 -0.99 16.34
CA ALA A 256 14.40 -1.27 16.81
C ALA A 256 13.35 -0.55 15.94
N GLY A 257 13.60 0.70 15.55
CA GLY A 257 12.76 1.43 14.61
C GLY A 257 12.66 0.75 13.24
N VAL A 258 13.78 0.29 12.67
CA VAL A 258 13.78 -0.48 11.41
C VAL A 258 13.02 -1.80 11.55
N TYR A 259 13.17 -2.53 12.66
CA TYR A 259 12.42 -3.76 12.91
C TYR A 259 10.93 -3.53 13.23
N ALA A 260 10.59 -2.39 13.83
CA ALA A 260 9.21 -2.00 14.11
C ALA A 260 8.52 -1.39 12.89
N SER A 261 9.28 -0.89 11.90
CA SER A 261 8.74 -0.25 10.71
C SER A 261 7.69 -1.10 9.95
N PRO A 262 7.82 -2.43 9.80
CA PRO A 262 6.79 -3.27 9.19
C PRO A 262 5.44 -3.15 9.88
N LEU A 263 5.47 -3.19 11.21
CA LEU A 263 4.28 -3.10 12.04
C LEU A 263 3.67 -1.70 11.95
N ILE A 264 4.50 -0.65 12.01
CA ILE A 264 4.06 0.74 11.92
C ILE A 264 3.43 1.02 10.54
N LEU A 265 4.07 0.57 9.46
CA LEU A 265 3.55 0.72 8.09
C LEU A 265 2.20 0.01 7.95
N THR A 266 2.13 -1.26 8.37
CA THR A 266 0.88 -2.04 8.35
C THR A 266 -0.21 -1.31 9.12
N LEU A 267 0.05 -0.88 10.37
CA LEU A 267 -0.94 -0.19 11.20
C LEU A 267 -1.41 1.14 10.59
N THR A 268 -0.49 1.89 9.99
CA THR A 268 -0.81 3.18 9.34
C THR A 268 -1.71 2.95 8.12
N GLU A 269 -1.42 1.93 7.31
CA GLU A 269 -2.27 1.51 6.19
C GLU A 269 -3.68 1.13 6.67
N TRP A 270 -3.78 0.34 7.75
CA TRP A 270 -5.07 -0.05 8.34
C TRP A 270 -5.89 1.15 8.82
N LEU A 271 -5.24 2.12 9.47
CA LEU A 271 -5.90 3.35 9.86
C LEU A 271 -6.44 4.08 8.63
N GLY A 272 -5.64 4.20 7.56
CA GLY A 272 -6.07 4.79 6.30
C GLY A 272 -7.29 4.10 5.68
N LEU A 273 -7.31 2.76 5.66
CA LEU A 273 -8.45 1.98 5.18
C LEU A 273 -9.72 2.24 5.99
N ILE A 274 -9.61 2.31 7.32
CA ILE A 274 -10.75 2.60 8.20
C ILE A 274 -11.26 4.02 7.98
N PHE A 275 -10.38 5.01 7.83
CA PHE A 275 -10.75 6.38 7.53
C PHE A 275 -11.47 6.50 6.19
N ASN A 276 -10.98 5.83 5.15
CA ASN A 276 -11.61 5.81 3.83
C ASN A 276 -13.01 5.16 3.88
N MET A 277 -13.13 4.02 4.57
CA MET A 277 -14.42 3.39 4.80
C MET A 277 -15.39 4.32 5.53
N LEU A 278 -14.91 5.07 6.51
CA LEU A 278 -15.71 6.04 7.26
C LEU A 278 -16.23 7.15 6.35
N GLU A 279 -15.37 7.69 5.49
CA GLU A 279 -15.73 8.72 4.50
C GLU A 279 -16.85 8.24 3.56
N ILE A 280 -16.67 7.08 2.91
CA ILE A 280 -17.68 6.48 2.04
C ILE A 280 -18.99 6.25 2.83
N THR A 281 -18.89 5.76 4.05
CA THR A 281 -20.06 5.50 4.91
C THR A 281 -20.84 6.78 5.22
N ILE A 282 -20.15 7.89 5.47
CA ILE A 282 -20.78 9.20 5.72
C ILE A 282 -21.57 9.63 4.47
N VAL A 283 -20.99 9.51 3.28
CA VAL A 283 -21.67 9.83 2.01
C VAL A 283 -22.93 8.98 1.83
N LEU A 284 -22.82 7.66 2.03
CA LEU A 284 -23.97 6.75 1.95
C LEU A 284 -25.03 7.06 3.01
N TRP A 285 -24.62 7.49 4.20
CA TRP A 285 -25.54 7.86 5.27
C TRP A 285 -26.33 9.12 4.92
N ILE A 286 -25.68 10.12 4.31
CA ILE A 286 -26.34 11.32 3.78
C ILE A 286 -27.36 10.93 2.70
N ILE A 287 -26.96 10.11 1.72
CA ILE A 287 -27.86 9.59 0.67
C ILE A 287 -29.06 8.85 1.29
N ASN A 288 -28.79 7.97 2.25
CA ASN A 288 -29.82 7.21 2.97
C ASN A 288 -30.79 8.15 3.72
N LYS A 289 -30.30 9.27 4.27
CA LYS A 289 -31.15 10.30 4.91
C LYS A 289 -32.00 11.06 3.90
N ILE A 290 -31.46 11.44 2.75
CA ILE A 290 -32.19 12.11 1.66
C ILE A 290 -33.35 11.23 1.17
N HIS A 291 -33.12 9.92 1.00
CA HIS A 291 -34.15 8.96 0.59
C HIS A 291 -35.04 8.44 1.75
N GLN A 292 -34.94 9.03 2.95
CA GLN A 292 -35.72 8.68 4.14
C GLN A 292 -35.67 7.19 4.51
N LYS A 293 -34.53 6.53 4.24
CA LYS A 293 -34.34 5.12 4.50
C LYS A 293 -33.85 4.88 5.93
N LYS A 294 -34.36 3.84 6.59
CA LYS A 294 -34.04 3.48 7.99
C LYS A 294 -32.87 2.50 8.09
N ILE A 295 -31.86 2.61 7.21
CA ILE A 295 -30.65 1.79 7.31
C ILE A 295 -29.74 2.33 8.42
N ARG A 296 -29.33 1.46 9.35
CA ARG A 296 -28.42 1.82 10.44
C ARG A 296 -27.00 2.09 9.89
N PHE A 297 -26.30 3.07 10.48
CA PHE A 297 -24.93 3.45 10.10
C PHE A 297 -23.96 2.25 10.05
N SER A 298 -24.04 1.34 11.03
CA SER A 298 -23.20 0.13 11.07
C SER A 298 -23.40 -0.81 9.89
N ARG A 299 -24.59 -0.83 9.27
CA ARG A 299 -24.86 -1.61 8.04
C ARG A 299 -24.26 -0.91 6.82
N LEU A 300 -24.36 0.42 6.74
CA LEU A 300 -23.71 1.20 5.69
C LEU A 300 -22.18 1.04 5.75
N PHE A 301 -21.60 1.04 6.95
CA PHE A 301 -20.17 0.80 7.15
C PHE A 301 -19.72 -0.59 6.70
N ALA A 302 -20.52 -1.63 7.00
CA ALA A 302 -20.25 -2.99 6.54
C ALA A 302 -20.34 -3.10 5.00
N VAL A 303 -21.29 -2.39 4.38
CA VAL A 303 -21.41 -2.31 2.91
C VAL A 303 -20.22 -1.57 2.32
N ALA A 304 -19.85 -0.40 2.87
CA ALA A 304 -18.67 0.35 2.42
C ALA A 304 -17.43 -0.54 2.41
N GLY A 305 -17.15 -1.23 3.52
CA GLY A 305 -16.00 -2.15 3.62
C GLY A 305 -16.04 -3.33 2.66
N LEU A 306 -17.22 -3.88 2.36
CA LEU A 306 -17.33 -4.99 1.40
C LEU A 306 -16.81 -4.62 0.02
N PHE A 307 -17.12 -3.41 -0.44
CA PHE A 307 -16.71 -2.95 -1.76
C PHE A 307 -15.33 -2.29 -1.73
N SER A 308 -15.02 -1.48 -0.73
CA SER A 308 -13.77 -0.72 -0.71
C SER A 308 -12.54 -1.54 -0.28
N LEU A 309 -12.66 -2.45 0.70
CA LEU A 309 -11.49 -3.16 1.23
C LEU A 309 -10.73 -3.98 0.19
N PRO A 310 -11.37 -4.78 -0.69
CA PRO A 310 -10.62 -5.56 -1.68
C PRO A 310 -9.85 -4.68 -2.66
N VAL A 311 -10.44 -3.56 -3.07
CA VAL A 311 -9.82 -2.69 -4.07
C VAL A 311 -8.75 -1.80 -3.46
N LEU A 312 -8.97 -1.28 -2.26
CA LEU A 312 -7.91 -0.55 -1.55
C LEU A 312 -6.74 -1.48 -1.21
N ALA A 313 -6.99 -2.74 -0.82
CA ALA A 313 -5.93 -3.72 -0.64
C ALA A 313 -5.17 -3.99 -1.96
N ALA A 314 -5.88 -4.18 -3.07
CA ALA A 314 -5.27 -4.37 -4.39
C ALA A 314 -4.48 -3.14 -4.86
N ALA A 315 -4.98 -1.93 -4.61
CA ALA A 315 -4.31 -0.69 -4.95
C ALA A 315 -3.02 -0.52 -4.13
N ASN A 316 -3.04 -0.81 -2.83
CA ASN A 316 -1.83 -0.81 -2.00
C ASN A 316 -0.79 -1.81 -2.48
N ILE A 317 -1.20 -3.02 -2.87
CA ILE A 317 -0.29 -3.97 -3.52
C ILE A 317 0.30 -3.33 -4.79
N SER A 318 -0.52 -2.68 -5.61
CA SER A 318 -0.12 -2.08 -6.88
C SER A 318 0.87 -0.91 -6.73
N ILE A 319 0.76 -0.09 -5.68
CA ILE A 319 1.70 1.02 -5.38
C ILE A 319 3.13 0.49 -5.17
N ASN A 320 3.30 -0.76 -4.72
CA ASN A 320 4.63 -1.34 -4.59
C ASN A 320 5.30 -1.65 -5.94
N PHE A 321 4.53 -1.74 -7.03
CA PHE A 321 5.01 -2.14 -8.36
C PHE A 321 4.85 -1.04 -9.42
N LEU A 322 3.97 -0.07 -9.19
CA LEU A 322 3.64 1.00 -10.12
C LEU A 322 3.95 2.38 -9.50
N PRO A 323 4.17 3.42 -10.33
CA PRO A 323 4.30 4.78 -9.82
C PRO A 323 3.06 5.18 -9.00
N ALA A 324 3.25 5.93 -7.92
CA ALA A 324 2.17 6.26 -6.99
C ALA A 324 1.05 7.10 -7.64
N ALA A 325 1.41 8.07 -8.49
CA ALA A 325 0.47 8.99 -9.13
C ALA A 325 -0.67 8.29 -9.92
N PRO A 326 -0.39 7.38 -10.89
CA PRO A 326 -1.46 6.69 -11.60
C PRO A 326 -2.29 5.79 -10.69
N VAL A 327 -1.71 5.19 -9.64
CA VAL A 327 -2.48 4.36 -8.71
C VAL A 327 -3.45 5.19 -7.88
N LEU A 328 -3.03 6.37 -7.41
CA LEU A 328 -3.92 7.30 -6.69
C LEU A 328 -5.09 7.78 -7.58
N MET A 329 -4.84 8.06 -8.86
CA MET A 329 -5.92 8.41 -9.80
C MET A 329 -6.92 7.26 -9.97
N LEU A 330 -6.46 6.01 -10.04
CA LEU A 330 -7.31 4.83 -10.12
C LEU A 330 -8.14 4.63 -8.85
N ILE A 331 -7.56 4.85 -7.66
CA ILE A 331 -8.27 4.78 -6.38
C ILE A 331 -9.43 5.78 -6.36
N ASN A 332 -9.17 7.06 -6.65
CA ASN A 332 -10.20 8.10 -6.64
C ASN A 332 -11.32 7.81 -7.65
N THR A 333 -10.96 7.35 -8.85
CA THR A 333 -11.94 6.98 -9.88
C THR A 333 -12.81 5.80 -9.44
N TYR A 334 -12.19 4.82 -8.78
CA TYR A 334 -12.88 3.66 -8.24
C TYR A 334 -13.84 4.03 -7.11
N GLU A 335 -13.45 4.92 -6.19
CA GLU A 335 -14.32 5.37 -5.10
C GLU A 335 -15.60 6.02 -5.60
N ILE A 336 -15.49 6.89 -6.61
CA ILE A 336 -16.64 7.50 -7.27
C ILE A 336 -17.56 6.40 -7.85
N LEU A 337 -16.97 5.41 -8.53
CA LEU A 337 -17.72 4.28 -9.09
C LEU A 337 -18.43 3.47 -8.00
N VAL A 338 -17.76 3.20 -6.87
CA VAL A 338 -18.33 2.50 -5.73
C VAL A 338 -19.52 3.26 -5.17
N ILE A 339 -19.38 4.58 -4.96
CA ILE A 339 -20.47 5.42 -4.48
C ILE A 339 -21.66 5.37 -5.46
N CYS A 340 -21.41 5.46 -6.76
CA CYS A 340 -22.44 5.35 -7.80
C CYS A 340 -23.16 3.99 -7.77
N VAL A 341 -22.41 2.88 -7.71
CA VAL A 341 -22.98 1.53 -7.63
C VAL A 341 -23.80 1.36 -6.36
N MET A 342 -23.28 1.81 -5.21
CA MET A 342 -24.00 1.74 -3.94
C MET A 342 -25.26 2.60 -3.94
N TYR A 343 -25.21 3.78 -4.54
CA TYR A 343 -26.38 4.64 -4.74
C TYR A 343 -27.48 3.89 -5.51
N LEU A 344 -27.13 3.26 -6.64
CA LEU A 344 -28.07 2.45 -7.43
C LEU A 344 -28.65 1.26 -6.64
N PHE A 345 -27.84 0.63 -5.78
CA PHE A 345 -28.32 -0.43 -4.89
C PHE A 345 -29.31 0.10 -3.84
N ILE A 346 -29.02 1.22 -3.20
CA ILE A 346 -29.91 1.85 -2.20
C ILE A 346 -31.21 2.30 -2.87
N SER A 347 -31.13 2.88 -4.07
CA SER A 347 -32.31 3.33 -4.83
C SER A 347 -33.18 2.17 -5.31
N LYS A 348 -32.59 1.02 -5.69
CA LYS A 348 -33.36 -0.16 -6.11
C LYS A 348 -33.97 -0.91 -4.92
N TYR A 349 -33.26 -0.99 -3.81
CA TYR A 349 -33.77 -1.56 -2.56
C TYR A 349 -34.99 -0.78 -2.04
N SER A 350 -35.09 0.52 -2.39
CA SER A 350 -36.25 1.37 -2.08
C SER A 350 -37.56 0.90 -2.70
N SER A 351 -37.52 0.24 -3.85
CA SER A 351 -38.70 -0.01 -4.70
C SER A 351 -39.33 -1.39 -4.48
N GLY A 352 -38.73 -2.22 -3.62
CA GLY A 352 -39.31 -3.49 -3.21
C GLY A 352 -40.08 -3.33 -1.90
N ASP A 353 -41.40 -3.45 -1.95
CA ASP A 353 -42.32 -3.52 -0.80
C ASP A 353 -42.12 -4.80 0.03
N ASN A 354 -40.91 -5.03 0.52
CA ASN A 354 -40.66 -6.05 1.54
C ASN A 354 -40.51 -5.34 2.90
N PRO A 355 -41.61 -5.25 3.68
CA PRO A 355 -41.53 -4.75 5.04
C PRO A 355 -40.68 -5.74 5.85
N VAL A 356 -39.61 -5.23 6.44
CA VAL A 356 -38.90 -5.85 7.56
C VAL A 356 -39.22 -5.07 8.83
#